data_AF-A0A963QBF8-F1
#
_entry.id   AF-A0A963QBF8-F1
#
_cell.length_a   1.000
_cell.length_b   1.000
_cell.length_c   1.000
_cell.angle_alpha   90.00
_cell.angle_beta   90.00
_cell.angle_gamma   90.00
#
_symmetry.space_group_name_H-M   'P 1'
#
loop_
_entity.id
_entity.type
_entity.pdbx_description
1 polymer ?
#
loop_
_entity_poly.entity_id
_entity_poly.type
_entity_poly.pdbx_seq_one_letter_code
_entity_poly.pdbx_strand_id
1 'polypeptide(L)' 'LSWGIALFEYMLQVPANRIGYTVMSVAQLKILQEVITLSVFVPFAVLYLKEPLKLDYLWAGLCMLAAVYFIFRSRWSGG' A
#
# COMPACT_ATOMS: atom_id res chain seq x y z
N LEU A 1 -5.83 -11.41 -19.95
CA LEU A 1 -5.80 -10.07 -19.34
C LEU A 1 -5.02 -10.02 -18.03
N SER A 2 -5.35 -10.85 -17.02
CA SER A 2 -4.68 -10.90 -15.70
C SER A 2 -3.14 -10.98 -15.77
N TRP A 3 -2.58 -11.88 -16.57
CA TRP A 3 -1.13 -12.01 -16.76
C TRP A 3 -0.46 -10.77 -17.39
N GLY A 4 -1.16 -10.03 -18.24
CA GLY A 4 -0.64 -8.80 -18.84
C GLY A 4 -0.62 -7.64 -17.84
N ILE A 5 -1.62 -7.56 -16.97
CA ILE A 5 -1.68 -6.57 -15.88
C ILE A 5 -0.58 -6.86 -14.86
N ALA A 6 -0.40 -8.12 -14.47
CA ALA A 6 0.69 -8.53 -13.59
C ALA A 6 2.08 -8.18 -14.17
N LEU A 7 2.28 -8.37 -15.48
CA LEU A 7 3.54 -8.02 -16.15
C LEU A 7 3.80 -6.51 -16.12
N PHE A 8 2.79 -5.67 -16.36
CA PHE A 8 2.90 -4.21 -16.23
C PHE A 8 3.18 -3.76 -14.80
N GLU A 9 2.50 -4.35 -13.81
CA GLU A 9 2.74 -4.09 -12.40
C GLU A 9 4.20 -4.38 -12.04
N TYR A 10 4.71 -5.57 -12.38
CA TYR A 10 6.10 -5.93 -12.13
C TYR A 10 7.10 -5.07 -12.91
N MET A 11 6.79 -4.69 -14.17
CA MET A 11 7.64 -3.81 -14.97
C MET A 11 7.81 -2.42 -14.36
N LEU A 12 6.80 -1.91 -13.63
CA LEU A 12 6.88 -0.62 -12.92
C LEU A 12 7.44 -0.79 -11.50
N GLN A 13 7.13 -1.90 -10.84
CA GLN A 13 7.55 -2.18 -9.47
C GLN A 13 9.08 -2.42 -9.37
N VAL A 14 9.68 -3.10 -10.35
CA VAL A 14 11.14 -3.35 -10.39
C VAL A 14 11.97 -2.06 -10.48
N PRO A 15 11.73 -1.12 -11.42
CA PRO A 15 12.44 0.15 -11.46
C PRO A 15 12.08 1.05 -10.28
N ALA A 16 10.83 1.07 -9.81
CA ALA A 16 10.42 1.83 -8.63
C ALA A 16 11.16 1.36 -7.36
N ASN A 17 11.33 0.04 -7.16
CA ASN A 17 12.14 -0.47 -6.06
C ASN A 17 13.62 -0.12 -6.22
N ARG A 18 14.16 -0.17 -7.45
CA ARG A 18 15.57 0.15 -7.72
C ARG A 18 15.90 1.61 -7.44
N ILE A 19 15.04 2.54 -7.89
CA ILE A 19 15.19 3.97 -7.64
C ILE A 19 14.89 4.28 -6.17
N GLY A 20 13.80 3.72 -5.65
CA GLY A 20 13.35 3.94 -4.28
C GLY A 20 14.34 3.48 -3.21
N TYR A 21 15.11 2.42 -3.45
CA TYR A 21 16.14 1.92 -2.51
C TYR A 21 17.23 2.97 -2.22
N THR A 22 17.42 3.93 -3.13
CA THR A 22 18.40 5.02 -2.92
C THR A 22 17.95 6.07 -1.92
N VAL A 23 16.64 6.17 -1.64
CA VAL A 23 16.04 7.21 -0.78
C VAL A 23 15.30 6.62 0.43
N MET A 24 14.82 5.38 0.31
CA MET A 24 13.98 4.70 1.30
C MET A 24 14.40 3.23 1.45
N SER A 25 14.19 2.65 2.64
CA SER A 25 14.51 1.24 2.87
C SER A 25 13.50 0.31 2.17
N VAL A 26 13.88 -0.94 1.93
CA VAL A 26 12.98 -1.98 1.35
C VAL A 26 11.65 -2.07 2.08
N ALA A 27 11.69 -1.97 3.41
CA ALA A 27 10.48 -2.01 4.24
C ALA A 27 9.53 -0.86 3.90
N GLN A 28 10.04 0.36 3.74
CA GLN A 28 9.24 1.54 3.39
C GLN A 28 8.63 1.43 1.99
N LEU A 29 9.38 0.90 1.02
CA LEU A 29 8.89 0.69 -0.35
C LEU A 29 7.73 -0.32 -0.39
N LYS A 30 7.85 -1.42 0.36
CA LYS A 30 6.80 -2.43 0.43
C LYS A 30 5.52 -1.88 1.05
N ILE A 31 5.62 -1.05 2.09
CA ILE A 31 4.45 -0.42 2.71
C ILE A 31 3.81 0.58 1.77
N LEU A 32 4.61 1.40 1.07
CA LEU A 32 4.09 2.33 0.07
C LEU A 32 3.28 1.59 -0.99
N GLN A 33 3.77 0.43 -1.45
CA GLN A 33 3.04 -0.41 -2.38
C GLN A 33 1.72 -0.93 -1.78
N GLU A 34 1.73 -1.51 -0.58
CA GLU A 34 0.51 -1.98 0.10
C GLU A 34 -0.52 -0.86 0.28
N VAL A 35 -0.06 0.34 0.64
CA VAL A 35 -0.92 1.53 0.77
C VAL A 35 -1.55 1.91 -0.57
N ILE A 36 -0.78 1.93 -1.66
CA ILE A 36 -1.31 2.23 -3.00
C ILE A 36 -2.33 1.18 -3.41
N THR A 37 -2.00 -0.10 -3.29
CA THR A 37 -2.89 -1.22 -3.66
C THR A 37 -4.19 -1.15 -2.89
N LEU A 38 -4.13 -0.92 -1.56
CA LEU A 38 -5.32 -0.82 -0.73
C LEU A 38 -6.10 0.47 -0.97
N SER A 39 -5.43 1.59 -1.23
CA SER A 39 -6.08 2.87 -1.56
C SER A 39 -6.92 2.81 -2.83
N VAL A 40 -6.53 1.96 -3.80
CA VAL A 40 -7.30 1.71 -5.02
C VAL A 40 -8.35 0.62 -4.80
N PHE A 41 -8.02 -0.41 -4.03
CA PHE A 41 -8.90 -1.53 -3.75
C PHE A 41 -10.13 -1.14 -2.90
N VAL A 42 -9.96 -0.31 -1.86
CA VAL A 42 -11.05 0.11 -0.96
C VAL A 42 -12.19 0.84 -1.70
N PRO A 43 -11.94 1.92 -2.47
CA PRO A 43 -13.01 2.56 -3.23
C PRO A 43 -13.58 1.64 -4.31
N PHE A 44 -12.77 0.75 -4.90
CA PHE A 44 -13.28 -0.26 -5.84
C PHE A 44 -14.25 -1.24 -5.15
N ALA A 45 -13.93 -1.74 -3.95
CA ALA A 45 -14.80 -2.63 -3.18
C ALA A 45 -16.12 -1.94 -2.78
N VAL A 46 -16.07 -0.67 -2.39
CA VAL A 46 -17.25 0.09 -1.97
C VAL A 46 -18.14 0.48 -3.15
N LEU A 47 -17.54 1.02 -4.22
CA LEU A 47 -18.29 1.59 -5.35
C LEU A 47 -18.74 0.52 -6.35
N TYR A 48 -17.88 -0.47 -6.63
CA TYR A 48 -18.14 -1.48 -7.66
C TYR A 48 -18.79 -2.75 -7.10
N LEU A 49 -18.25 -3.31 -6.02
CA LEU A 49 -18.80 -4.52 -5.39
C LEU A 49 -20.01 -4.23 -4.50
N LYS A 50 -20.27 -2.96 -4.14
CA LYS A 50 -21.33 -2.55 -3.19
C LYS A 50 -21.31 -3.37 -1.90
N GLU A 51 -20.12 -3.81 -1.46
CA GLU A 51 -20.04 -4.48 -0.18
C GLU A 51 -20.51 -3.52 0.92
N PRO A 52 -21.38 -3.96 1.84
CA PRO A 52 -21.79 -3.12 2.94
C PRO A 52 -20.53 -2.75 3.71
N LEU A 53 -20.28 -1.45 3.86
CA LEU A 53 -19.22 -0.89 4.70
C LEU A 53 -19.48 -1.31 6.14
N LYS A 54 -19.08 -2.54 6.48
CA LYS A 54 -19.02 -3.00 7.85
C LYS A 54 -17.96 -2.19 8.56
N LEU A 55 -18.19 -1.93 9.85
CA LEU A 55 -17.23 -1.30 10.74
C LEU A 55 -15.85 -2.00 10.67
N ASP A 56 -15.81 -3.28 10.32
CA ASP A 56 -14.58 -4.06 10.07
C ASP A 56 -13.65 -3.42 9.02
N TYR A 57 -14.19 -2.85 7.94
CA TYR A 57 -13.40 -2.15 6.92
C TYR A 57 -12.79 -0.84 7.45
N LEU A 58 -13.54 -0.16 8.32
CA LEU A 58 -13.11 1.04 9.00
C LEU A 58 -11.98 0.72 10.00
N TRP A 59 -12.14 -0.36 10.77
CA TRP A 59 -11.11 -0.87 11.68
C TRP A 59 -9.86 -1.36 10.92
N ALA A 60 -10.03 -2.04 9.79
CA ALA A 60 -8.92 -2.45 8.94
C ALA A 60 -8.14 -1.25 8.37
N GLY A 61 -8.85 -0.23 7.86
CA GLY A 61 -8.25 1.03 7.42
C GLY A 61 -7.52 1.77 8.53
N LEU A 62 -8.09 1.78 9.74
CA LEU A 62 -7.47 2.42 10.91
C LEU A 62 -6.24 1.67 11.42
N CYS A 63 -6.27 0.32 11.45
CA CYS A 63 -5.10 -0.51 11.73
C CYS A 63 -3.98 -0.30 10.71
N MET A 64 -4.33 -0.13 9.44
CA MET A 64 -3.37 0.19 8.38
C MET A 64 -2.74 1.57 8.54
N LEU A 65 -3.54 2.59 8.85
CA LEU A 65 -3.04 3.92 9.17
C LEU A 65 -2.11 3.89 10.39
N ALA A 66 -2.44 3.10 11.40
CA ALA A 66 -1.57 2.88 12.55
C ALA A 66 -0.25 2.19 12.15
N ALA A 67 -0.27 1.18 11.28
CA ALA A 67 0.93 0.52 10.78
C ALA A 67 1.85 1.48 10.00
N VAL A 68 1.26 2.32 9.12
CA VAL A 68 1.99 3.38 8.41
C VAL A 68 2.59 4.36 9.42
N TYR A 69 1.80 4.83 10.39
CA TYR A 69 2.28 5.74 11.43
C TYR A 69 3.44 5.13 12.22
N PHE A 70 3.36 3.87 12.68
CA PHE A 70 4.44 3.24 13.44
C PHE A 70 5.73 3.07 12.65
N ILE A 71 5.63 2.76 11.35
CA ILE A 71 6.83 2.54 10.54
C ILE A 71 7.47 3.87 10.12
N PHE A 72 6.68 4.91 9.88
CA PHE A 72 7.22 6.25 9.65
C PHE A 72 7.64 6.97 10.94
N ARG A 73 7.05 6.63 12.09
CA ARG A 73 7.48 7.07 13.44
C ARG A 73 8.93 6.68 13.71
N SER A 74 9.36 5.50 13.28
CA SER A 74 10.77 5.08 13.38
C SER A 74 11.73 6.04 12.68
N ARG A 75 11.30 6.69 11.58
CA ARG A 75 12.13 7.67 10.86
C ARG A 75 12.19 9.03 11.55
N TRP A 76 11.17 9.39 12.33
CA TRP A 76 11.12 10.63 13.10
C TRP A 76 11.76 10.49 14.48
N SER A 77 11.69 9.30 15.08
CA SER A 77 12.31 8.96 16.35
C SER A 77 13.79 8.57 16.19
N GLY A 78 14.53 9.35 15.40
CA GLY A 78 15.97 9.15 15.17
C GLY A 78 16.73 9.02 16.49
N GLY A 79 17.23 7.81 16.73
CA GLY A 79 18.52 7.56 17.37
C GLY A 79 19.50 7.15 16.28
#